data_AF-A0A1I7YMU3-F1
#
_entry.id   AF-A0A1I7YMU3-F1
#
_cell.length_a   1.000
_cell.length_b   1.000
_cell.length_c   1.000
_cell.angle_alpha   90.00
_cell.angle_beta   90.00
_cell.angle_gamma   90.00
#
_symmetry.space_group_name_H-M   'P 1'
#
loop_
_entity.id
_entity.type
_entity.pdbx_description
1 polymer ?
#
loop_
_entity_poly.entity_id
_entity_poly.type
_entity_poly.pdbx_seq_one_letter_code
_entity_poly.pdbx_strand_id
1 'polypeptide(L)'
;MKFLIAIVALLAVAYCEEAPAAEVEAVGPIAGADVVHHEHHKGKGFIPPLIEKAIEGFSKDGKKAFGETIKTAMETRKDGKPFTQEQFMTEFSSKAPKQDADNLKAAKTELENAVSKLPQAEQNAYNLGAKLFDSGIPTAAALQEFAKSIQALEPAQLTELANLAPFAKKFSEEKENFQKALDGTLEFGKKPKA
;
A
#
# COMPACT_ATOMS: atom_id res chain seq x y z
N MET A 1 -5.35 -0.92 -16.59
CA MET A 1 -5.14 0.23 -15.67
C MET A 1 -5.34 -0.26 -14.24
N LYS A 2 -4.34 -0.87 -13.61
CA LYS A 2 -4.46 -1.57 -12.30
C LYS A 2 -3.12 -1.67 -11.51
N PHE A 3 -2.99 -0.87 -10.46
CA PHE A 3 -2.53 -1.17 -9.09
C PHE A 3 -1.13 -1.65 -8.69
N LEU A 4 -0.48 -0.85 -7.79
CA LEU A 4 0.21 -1.28 -6.55
C LEU A 4 0.86 -0.19 -5.68
N ILE A 5 1.11 -0.53 -4.40
CA ILE A 5 1.98 0.13 -3.38
C ILE A 5 1.32 1.25 -2.54
N ALA A 6 0.47 0.92 -1.56
CA ALA A 6 0.58 1.43 -0.16
C ALA A 6 -0.62 1.07 0.74
N ILE A 7 -0.90 -0.23 0.92
CA ILE A 7 -1.67 -0.65 2.10
C ILE A 7 -0.80 -0.54 3.37
N VAL A 8 0.54 -0.51 3.21
CA VAL A 8 1.50 -0.18 4.27
C VAL A 8 1.26 1.24 4.84
N ALA A 9 0.88 2.23 4.02
CA ALA A 9 0.64 3.59 4.49
C ALA A 9 -0.69 3.73 5.25
N LEU A 10 -1.72 2.98 4.88
CA LEU A 10 -3.00 3.00 5.60
C LEU A 10 -2.85 2.43 7.01
N LEU A 11 -2.14 1.31 7.16
CA LEU A 11 -1.85 0.78 8.49
C LEU A 11 -0.86 1.65 9.26
N ALA A 12 0.16 2.24 8.63
CA ALA A 12 1.08 3.16 9.32
C ALA A 12 0.39 4.40 9.93
N VAL A 13 -0.73 4.87 9.36
CA VAL A 13 -1.53 5.97 9.94
C VAL A 13 -2.40 5.49 11.12
N ALA A 14 -2.82 4.22 11.16
CA ALA A 14 -3.47 3.62 12.34
C ALA A 14 -2.49 3.22 13.45
N TYR A 15 -1.21 2.96 13.12
CA TYR A 15 -0.16 2.59 14.07
C TYR A 15 0.67 3.77 14.60
N CYS A 16 0.26 5.01 14.33
CA CYS A 16 0.90 6.21 14.84
C CYS A 16 0.04 6.89 15.93
N GLU A 17 -0.49 6.12 16.88
CA GLU A 17 -0.77 6.67 18.21
C GLU A 17 0.57 6.85 18.94
N GLU A 18 0.95 8.12 19.08
CA GLU A 18 1.95 8.66 20.01
C GLU A 18 3.20 7.80 20.31
N ALA A 19 4.22 7.90 19.45
CA ALA A 19 5.57 7.82 19.99
C ALA A 19 5.85 9.15 20.71
N PRO A 20 6.19 9.15 22.02
CA PRO A 20 6.54 10.38 22.72
C PRO A 20 7.73 11.04 22.02
N ALA A 21 7.67 12.37 21.90
CA ALA A 21 8.71 13.19 21.29
C ALA A 21 10.04 12.97 22.01
N ALA A 22 10.88 12.10 21.46
CA ALA A 22 12.29 12.08 21.75
C ALA A 22 12.97 13.03 20.76
N GLU A 23 13.56 14.09 21.29
CA GLU A 23 14.46 15.00 20.59
C GLU A 23 15.49 14.18 19.80
N VAL A 24 15.50 14.34 18.47
CA VAL A 24 16.57 13.79 17.64
C VAL A 24 17.39 14.98 17.16
N GLU A 25 18.57 15.09 17.76
CA GLU A 25 19.63 16.00 17.35
C GLU A 25 19.96 15.86 15.85
N ALA A 26 20.40 16.97 15.27
CA ALA A 26 20.79 17.09 13.89
C ALA A 26 21.89 16.08 13.51
N VAL A 27 21.59 15.20 12.55
CA VAL A 27 22.61 14.41 11.84
C VAL A 27 22.45 14.66 10.34
N GLY A 28 23.58 14.99 9.70
CA GLY A 28 23.73 15.36 8.29
C GLY A 28 23.34 14.28 7.27
N PRO A 29 23.73 14.47 6.00
CA PRO A 29 22.99 14.03 4.82
C PRO A 29 22.82 12.51 4.78
N ILE A 30 21.60 12.04 5.06
CA ILE A 30 21.26 10.63 5.12
C ILE A 30 21.18 10.07 3.69
N ALA A 31 22.11 9.17 3.38
CA ALA A 31 22.20 8.45 2.12
C ALA A 31 20.96 7.57 1.92
N GLY A 32 20.29 7.72 0.77
CA GLY A 32 19.00 7.07 0.43
C GLY A 32 18.97 5.54 0.35
N ALA A 33 19.98 4.83 0.86
CA ALA A 33 19.98 3.37 1.00
C ALA A 33 19.29 2.89 2.29
N ASP A 34 19.33 3.68 3.37
CA ASP A 34 18.77 3.26 4.67
C ASP A 34 17.24 3.41 4.76
N VAL A 35 16.63 4.32 4.00
CA VAL A 35 15.16 4.46 3.95
C VAL A 35 14.51 3.21 3.36
N VAL A 36 15.15 2.64 2.33
CA VAL A 36 14.69 1.42 1.66
C VAL A 36 14.84 0.20 2.58
N HIS A 37 15.88 0.16 3.43
CA HIS A 37 16.05 -0.96 4.35
C HIS A 37 15.15 -0.86 5.59
N HIS A 38 14.93 0.33 6.16
CA HIS A 38 14.16 0.47 7.39
C HIS A 38 12.63 0.45 7.16
N GLU A 39 12.14 0.89 6.01
CA GLU A 39 10.72 0.81 5.65
C GLU A 39 10.32 -0.57 5.10
N HIS A 40 11.20 -1.27 4.36
CA HIS A 40 10.90 -2.62 3.85
C HIS A 40 10.75 -3.67 4.96
N HIS A 41 11.39 -3.52 6.12
CA HIS A 41 11.26 -4.51 7.20
C HIS A 41 9.94 -4.41 7.97
N LYS A 42 9.27 -3.25 8.00
CA LYS A 42 7.94 -3.10 8.64
C LYS A 42 6.77 -3.40 7.68
N GLY A 43 7.03 -3.46 6.36
CA GLY A 43 6.02 -3.68 5.33
C GLY A 43 6.00 -5.08 4.69
N LYS A 44 6.78 -6.04 5.20
CA LYS A 44 6.84 -7.40 4.65
C LYS A 44 5.45 -8.03 4.63
N GLY A 45 4.97 -8.36 3.42
CA GLY A 45 3.71 -9.06 3.21
C GLY A 45 2.50 -8.21 2.84
N PHE A 46 2.65 -6.93 2.51
CA PHE A 46 1.55 -6.13 1.90
C PHE A 46 1.77 -5.82 0.42
N ILE A 47 3.02 -5.88 -0.05
CA ILE A 47 3.39 -5.66 -1.44
C ILE A 47 3.19 -6.98 -2.20
N PRO A 48 2.36 -7.02 -3.25
CA PRO A 48 2.34 -8.11 -4.21
C PRO A 48 3.74 -8.60 -4.65
N PRO A 49 3.97 -9.92 -4.65
CA PRO A 49 5.29 -10.48 -4.96
C PRO A 49 5.87 -10.06 -6.32
N LEU A 50 5.03 -9.87 -7.34
CA LEU A 50 5.47 -9.40 -8.66
C LEU A 50 6.11 -8.01 -8.60
N ILE A 51 5.56 -7.12 -7.78
CA ILE A 51 6.12 -5.77 -7.60
C ILE A 51 7.32 -5.79 -6.67
N GLU A 52 7.28 -6.58 -5.60
CA GLU A 52 8.43 -6.77 -4.72
C GLU A 52 9.65 -7.22 -5.53
N LYS A 53 9.49 -8.24 -6.40
CA LYS A 53 10.53 -8.71 -7.31
C LYS A 53 11.06 -7.61 -8.24
N ALA A 54 10.20 -6.73 -8.74
CA ALA A 54 10.64 -5.60 -9.57
C ALA A 54 11.49 -4.62 -8.76
N ILE A 55 11.06 -4.28 -7.54
CA ILE A 55 11.76 -3.37 -6.62
C ILE A 55 13.12 -3.95 -6.20
N GLU A 56 13.19 -5.24 -5.92
CA GLU A 56 14.45 -5.93 -5.59
C GLU A 56 15.50 -5.74 -6.69
N GLY A 57 15.05 -5.84 -7.95
CA GLY A 57 15.85 -5.67 -9.15
C GLY A 57 16.16 -4.23 -9.53
N PHE A 58 15.64 -3.23 -8.82
CA PHE A 58 15.96 -1.83 -9.12
C PHE A 58 17.43 -1.49 -8.89
N SER A 59 17.93 -0.55 -9.69
CA SER A 59 19.20 0.12 -9.42
C SER A 59 19.15 0.90 -8.09
N LYS A 60 20.32 1.37 -7.62
CA LYS A 60 20.39 2.22 -6.42
C LYS A 60 19.55 3.50 -6.57
N ASP A 61 19.60 4.12 -7.75
CA ASP A 61 18.84 5.33 -8.05
C ASP A 61 17.34 5.03 -8.18
N GLY A 62 16.97 3.88 -8.74
CA GLY A 62 15.59 3.40 -8.76
C GLY A 62 15.04 3.17 -7.36
N LYS A 63 15.79 2.52 -6.46
CA LYS A 63 15.39 2.32 -5.05
C LYS A 63 15.23 3.65 -4.31
N LYS A 64 16.12 4.60 -4.55
CA LYS A 64 16.02 5.96 -3.99
C LYS A 64 14.76 6.68 -4.51
N ALA A 65 14.54 6.71 -5.82
CA ALA A 65 13.36 7.32 -6.44
C ALA A 65 12.06 6.68 -5.94
N PHE A 66 12.07 5.37 -5.71
CA PHE A 66 10.94 4.63 -5.16
C PHE A 66 10.61 5.10 -3.73
N GLY A 67 11.61 5.16 -2.85
CA GLY A 67 11.44 5.66 -1.48
C GLY A 67 10.97 7.12 -1.44
N GLU A 68 11.52 7.99 -2.28
CA GLU A 68 11.07 9.39 -2.40
C GLU A 68 9.62 9.50 -2.87
N THR A 69 9.20 8.64 -3.81
CA THR A 69 7.81 8.60 -4.29
C THR A 69 6.85 8.11 -3.22
N ILE A 70 7.23 7.09 -2.43
CA ILE A 70 6.47 6.64 -1.26
C ILE A 70 6.30 7.79 -0.26
N LYS A 71 7.39 8.49 0.06
CA LYS A 71 7.35 9.63 0.99
C LYS A 71 6.39 10.71 0.51
N THR A 72 6.47 11.11 -0.76
CA THR A 72 5.54 12.08 -1.36
C THR A 72 4.08 11.60 -1.27
N ALA A 73 3.84 10.32 -1.55
CA ALA A 73 2.50 9.74 -1.45
C ALA A 73 1.97 9.79 0.00
N MET A 74 2.80 9.42 0.98
CA MET A 74 2.42 9.47 2.40
C MET A 74 2.13 10.89 2.88
N GLU A 75 3.00 11.85 2.54
CA GLU A 75 2.81 13.26 2.90
C GLU A 75 1.53 13.82 2.28
N THR A 76 1.24 13.49 1.02
CA THR A 76 -0.01 13.90 0.36
C THR A 76 -1.24 13.35 1.09
N ARG A 77 -1.21 12.06 1.49
CA ARG A 77 -2.34 11.41 2.15
C ARG A 77 -2.57 11.86 3.59
N LYS A 78 -1.53 12.35 4.30
CA LYS A 78 -1.68 12.93 5.65
C LYS A 78 -2.67 14.10 5.66
N ASP A 79 -2.74 14.85 4.58
CA ASP A 79 -3.68 15.97 4.40
C ASP A 79 -5.06 15.53 3.91
N GLY A 80 -5.34 14.22 3.86
CA GLY A 80 -6.58 13.68 3.29
C GLY A 80 -6.66 13.75 1.77
N LYS A 81 -5.59 14.19 1.09
CA LYS A 81 -5.58 14.31 -0.36
C LYS A 81 -5.34 12.94 -1.00
N PRO A 82 -6.05 12.61 -2.09
CA PRO A 82 -5.77 11.41 -2.85
C PRO A 82 -4.36 11.48 -3.46
N PHE A 83 -3.67 10.35 -3.44
CA PHE A 83 -2.46 10.13 -4.23
C PHE A 83 -2.66 8.83 -4.98
N THR A 84 -3.05 8.95 -6.24
CA THR A 84 -3.45 7.81 -7.06
C THR A 84 -2.23 7.02 -7.53
N GLN A 85 -2.48 5.83 -8.05
CA GLN A 85 -1.42 5.01 -8.66
C GLN A 85 -0.85 5.61 -9.92
N GLU A 86 -1.68 6.30 -10.70
CA GLU A 86 -1.20 7.02 -11.87
C GLU A 86 -0.23 8.13 -11.46
N GLN A 87 -0.56 8.86 -10.39
CA GLN A 87 0.35 9.83 -9.79
C GLN A 87 1.62 9.16 -9.27
N PHE A 88 1.53 8.01 -8.59
CA PHE A 88 2.71 7.25 -8.15
C PHE A 88 3.59 6.85 -9.32
N MET A 89 3.02 6.26 -10.36
CA MET A 89 3.78 5.81 -11.53
C MET A 89 4.38 6.98 -12.30
N THR A 90 3.68 8.10 -12.40
CA THR A 90 4.18 9.33 -13.05
C THR A 90 5.33 9.93 -12.26
N GLU A 91 5.17 10.11 -10.96
CA GLU A 91 6.18 10.64 -10.05
C GLU A 91 7.43 9.74 -10.07
N PHE A 92 7.25 8.43 -9.92
CA PHE A 92 8.35 7.47 -9.97
C PHE A 92 9.07 7.50 -11.32
N SER A 93 8.33 7.48 -12.43
CA SER A 93 8.93 7.51 -13.79
C SER A 93 9.68 8.81 -14.08
N SER A 94 9.31 9.91 -13.43
CA SER A 94 10.00 11.19 -13.57
C SER A 94 11.34 11.25 -12.81
N LYS A 95 11.49 10.44 -11.75
CA LYS A 95 12.66 10.42 -10.86
C LYS A 95 13.60 9.24 -11.12
N ALA A 96 13.05 8.09 -11.51
CA ALA A 96 13.79 6.84 -11.63
C ALA A 96 14.47 6.70 -13.00
N PRO A 97 15.57 5.93 -13.09
CA PRO A 97 16.11 5.49 -14.36
C PRO A 97 15.05 4.79 -15.21
N LYS A 98 15.07 5.02 -16.53
CA LYS A 98 14.05 4.50 -17.46
C LYS A 98 13.82 2.99 -17.29
N GLN A 99 14.90 2.20 -17.13
CA GLN A 99 14.80 0.75 -16.97
C GLN A 99 14.03 0.36 -15.70
N ASP A 100 14.24 1.05 -14.58
CA ASP A 100 13.54 0.77 -13.32
C ASP A 100 12.05 1.14 -13.43
N ALA A 101 11.75 2.27 -14.09
CA ALA A 101 10.38 2.69 -14.42
C ALA A 101 9.66 1.68 -15.32
N ASP A 102 10.33 1.19 -16.37
CA ASP A 102 9.81 0.16 -17.28
C ASP A 102 9.57 -1.16 -16.53
N ASN A 103 10.51 -1.58 -15.66
CA ASN A 103 10.39 -2.79 -14.85
C ASN A 103 9.17 -2.73 -13.92
N LEU A 104 8.95 -1.59 -13.25
CA LEU A 104 7.77 -1.41 -12.38
C LEU A 104 6.46 -1.46 -13.19
N LYS A 105 6.44 -0.80 -14.36
CA LYS A 105 5.28 -0.81 -15.25
C LYS A 105 4.96 -2.21 -15.79
N ALA A 106 5.99 -2.97 -16.15
CA ALA A 106 5.84 -4.35 -16.60
C ALA A 106 5.27 -5.24 -15.49
N ALA A 107 5.86 -5.19 -14.29
CA ALA A 107 5.40 -5.97 -13.14
C ALA A 107 3.96 -5.61 -12.72
N LYS A 108 3.62 -4.32 -12.79
CA LYS A 108 2.24 -3.85 -12.60
C LYS A 108 1.30 -4.51 -13.61
N THR A 109 1.62 -4.40 -14.90
CA THR A 109 0.85 -5.00 -16.00
C THR A 109 0.66 -6.50 -15.83
N GLU A 110 1.73 -7.21 -15.44
CA GLU A 110 1.69 -8.65 -15.20
C GLU A 110 0.73 -9.01 -14.06
N LEU A 111 0.76 -8.25 -12.96
CA LEU A 111 -0.19 -8.46 -11.89
C LEU A 111 -1.64 -8.17 -12.33
N GLU A 112 -1.90 -7.10 -13.08
CA GLU A 112 -3.25 -6.81 -13.58
C GLU A 112 -3.82 -7.99 -14.36
N ASN A 113 -2.95 -8.58 -15.20
CA ASN A 113 -3.28 -9.73 -16.02
C ASN A 113 -3.49 -10.98 -15.17
N ALA A 114 -2.67 -11.21 -14.15
CA ALA A 114 -2.84 -12.31 -13.21
C ALA A 114 -4.17 -12.20 -12.46
N VAL A 115 -4.49 -11.01 -11.93
CA VAL A 115 -5.77 -10.76 -11.24
C VAL A 115 -6.95 -10.94 -12.19
N SER A 116 -6.86 -10.48 -13.45
CA SER A 116 -7.97 -10.61 -14.40
C SER A 116 -8.40 -12.05 -14.70
N LYS A 117 -7.55 -13.03 -14.35
CA LYS A 117 -7.81 -14.46 -14.50
C LYS A 117 -8.44 -15.10 -13.27
N LEU A 118 -8.48 -14.40 -12.13
CA LEU A 118 -9.15 -14.88 -10.93
C LEU A 118 -10.68 -14.86 -11.12
N PRO A 119 -11.45 -15.61 -10.32
CA PRO A 119 -12.89 -15.45 -10.29
C PRO A 119 -13.32 -14.04 -9.84
N GLN A 120 -14.57 -13.68 -10.15
CA GLN A 120 -15.04 -12.29 -10.04
C GLN A 120 -15.01 -11.75 -8.60
N ALA A 121 -15.20 -12.60 -7.59
CA ALA A 121 -15.23 -12.18 -6.19
C ALA A 121 -13.85 -11.67 -5.73
N GLU A 122 -12.79 -12.38 -6.10
CA GLU A 122 -11.38 -12.08 -5.82
C GLU A 122 -10.95 -10.82 -6.57
N GLN A 123 -11.36 -10.69 -7.84
CA GLN A 123 -11.16 -9.47 -8.61
C GLN A 123 -11.82 -8.26 -7.94
N ASN A 124 -13.06 -8.41 -7.45
CA ASN A 124 -13.78 -7.35 -6.76
C ASN A 124 -13.06 -6.93 -5.46
N ALA A 125 -12.67 -7.91 -4.63
CA ALA A 125 -11.91 -7.65 -3.41
C ALA A 125 -10.59 -6.92 -3.70
N TYR A 126 -9.86 -7.35 -4.73
CA TYR A 126 -8.64 -6.67 -5.17
C TYR A 126 -8.90 -5.22 -5.63
N ASN A 127 -9.92 -5.01 -6.46
CA ASN A 127 -10.26 -3.67 -6.97
C ASN A 127 -10.70 -2.73 -5.82
N LEU A 128 -11.42 -3.23 -4.82
CA LEU A 128 -11.81 -2.44 -3.64
C LEU A 128 -10.59 -2.05 -2.80
N GLY A 129 -9.69 -3.01 -2.52
CA GLY A 129 -8.43 -2.73 -1.83
C GLY A 129 -7.60 -1.67 -2.55
N ALA A 130 -7.64 -1.68 -3.88
CA ALA A 130 -6.92 -0.69 -4.66
C ALA A 130 -7.57 0.70 -4.70
N LYS A 131 -8.91 0.78 -4.69
CA LYS A 131 -9.62 2.07 -4.52
C LYS A 131 -9.30 2.73 -3.18
N LEU A 132 -9.17 1.94 -2.11
CA LEU A 132 -8.79 2.46 -0.80
C LEU A 132 -7.44 3.17 -0.86
N PHE A 133 -6.48 2.64 -1.61
CA PHE A 133 -5.17 3.28 -1.82
C PHE A 133 -5.27 4.65 -2.50
N ASP A 134 -6.10 4.76 -3.54
CA ASP A 134 -6.25 6.01 -4.32
C ASP A 134 -6.98 7.11 -3.53
N SER A 135 -7.80 6.74 -2.54
CA SER A 135 -8.77 7.63 -1.88
C SER A 135 -8.18 8.67 -0.91
N GLY A 136 -6.88 8.62 -0.62
CA GLY A 136 -6.28 9.48 0.40
C GLY A 136 -6.56 8.94 1.80
N ILE A 137 -7.60 9.46 2.45
CA ILE A 137 -8.16 8.89 3.68
C ILE A 137 -9.45 8.14 3.32
N PRO A 138 -9.48 6.81 3.44
CA PRO A 138 -10.66 6.04 3.13
C PRO A 138 -11.76 6.27 4.16
N THR A 139 -13.00 6.28 3.70
CA THR A 139 -14.16 6.37 4.57
C THR A 139 -14.43 5.02 5.26
N ALA A 140 -15.10 5.08 6.42
CA ALA A 140 -15.54 3.87 7.12
C ALA A 140 -16.42 2.96 6.22
N ALA A 141 -17.25 3.55 5.37
CA ALA A 141 -18.07 2.81 4.42
C ALA A 141 -17.23 2.07 3.36
N ALA A 142 -16.20 2.71 2.80
CA ALA A 142 -15.31 2.08 1.83
C ALA A 142 -14.50 0.93 2.47
N LEU A 143 -14.06 1.11 3.72
CA LEU A 143 -13.36 0.07 4.48
C LEU A 143 -14.29 -1.10 4.81
N GLN A 144 -15.54 -0.83 5.16
CA GLN A 144 -16.54 -1.85 5.39
C GLN A 144 -16.86 -2.64 4.13
N GLU A 145 -17.00 -1.98 2.98
CA GLU A 145 -17.20 -2.64 1.69
C GLU A 145 -16.03 -3.57 1.37
N PHE A 146 -14.79 -3.11 1.57
CA PHE A 146 -13.61 -3.94 1.40
C PHE A 146 -13.57 -5.11 2.39
N ALA A 147 -13.82 -4.88 3.68
CA ALA A 147 -13.82 -5.94 4.70
C ALA A 147 -14.88 -7.01 4.40
N LYS A 148 -16.09 -6.61 4.01
CA LYS A 148 -17.15 -7.53 3.58
C LYS A 148 -16.75 -8.33 2.34
N SER A 149 -16.07 -7.69 1.38
CA SER A 149 -15.58 -8.39 0.18
C SER A 149 -14.55 -9.46 0.52
N ILE A 150 -13.69 -9.23 1.52
CA ILE A 150 -12.72 -10.22 2.00
C ILE A 150 -13.40 -11.33 2.80
N GLN A 151 -14.35 -10.98 3.69
CA GLN A 151 -15.11 -11.95 4.48
C GLN A 151 -15.95 -12.89 3.62
N ALA A 152 -16.43 -12.43 2.46
CA ALA A 152 -17.22 -13.22 1.53
C ALA A 152 -16.39 -14.22 0.70
N LEU A 153 -15.05 -14.17 0.75
CA LEU A 153 -14.20 -15.13 0.05
C LEU A 153 -14.09 -16.43 0.85
N GLU A 154 -14.22 -17.55 0.15
CA GLU A 154 -13.85 -18.85 0.73
C GLU A 154 -12.36 -18.90 1.07
N PRO A 155 -11.91 -19.71 2.05
CA PRO A 155 -10.50 -19.77 2.44
C PRO A 155 -9.53 -20.04 1.29
N ALA A 156 -9.94 -20.86 0.32
CA ALA A 156 -9.16 -21.14 -0.89
C ALA A 156 -9.03 -19.90 -1.79
N GLN A 157 -10.13 -19.16 -1.97
CA GLN A 157 -10.17 -17.93 -2.78
C GLN A 157 -9.35 -16.81 -2.14
N LEU A 158 -9.45 -16.65 -0.81
CA LEU A 158 -8.63 -15.70 -0.07
C LEU A 158 -7.14 -16.06 -0.20
N THR A 159 -6.80 -17.35 -0.17
CA THR A 159 -5.42 -17.81 -0.37
C THR A 159 -4.92 -17.51 -1.79
N GLU A 160 -5.73 -17.79 -2.81
CA GLU A 160 -5.38 -17.53 -4.20
C GLU A 160 -5.20 -16.03 -4.45
N LEU A 161 -6.12 -15.20 -3.95
CA LEU A 161 -6.00 -13.76 -3.97
C LEU A 161 -4.74 -13.32 -3.23
N ALA A 162 -4.46 -13.86 -2.03
CA ALA A 162 -3.30 -13.47 -1.23
C ALA A 162 -1.95 -13.79 -1.88
N ASN A 163 -1.88 -14.80 -2.75
CA ASN A 163 -0.67 -15.09 -3.53
C ASN A 163 -0.32 -13.96 -4.51
N LEU A 164 -1.34 -13.25 -5.02
CA LEU A 164 -1.18 -12.10 -5.91
C LEU A 164 -1.22 -10.77 -5.15
N ALA A 165 -2.00 -10.71 -4.07
CA ALA A 165 -2.35 -9.53 -3.32
C ALA A 165 -2.33 -9.82 -1.81
N PRO A 166 -1.14 -9.94 -1.19
CA PRO A 166 -0.98 -10.32 0.22
C PRO A 166 -1.74 -9.44 1.21
N PHE A 167 -1.99 -8.19 0.84
CA PHE A 167 -2.77 -7.24 1.64
C PHE A 167 -4.16 -7.76 2.04
N ALA A 168 -4.80 -8.56 1.19
CA ALA A 168 -6.14 -9.08 1.42
C ALA A 168 -6.16 -9.98 2.66
N LYS A 169 -5.23 -10.93 2.71
CA LYS A 169 -5.03 -11.81 3.85
C LYS A 169 -4.53 -11.04 5.07
N LYS A 170 -3.54 -10.16 4.91
CA LYS A 170 -3.02 -9.36 6.02
C LYS A 170 -4.08 -8.51 6.69
N PHE A 171 -4.95 -7.87 5.91
CA PHE A 171 -6.05 -7.09 6.47
C PHE A 171 -7.00 -7.96 7.31
N SER A 172 -7.30 -9.19 6.87
CA SER A 172 -8.11 -10.14 7.66
C SER A 172 -7.41 -10.72 8.89
N GLU A 173 -6.07 -10.78 8.89
CA GLU A 173 -5.26 -11.25 10.03
C GLU A 173 -5.25 -10.24 11.18
N GLU A 174 -5.42 -8.95 10.90
CA GLU A 174 -5.57 -7.86 11.89
C GLU A 174 -6.97 -7.87 12.52
N LYS A 175 -7.27 -8.93 13.28
CA LYS A 175 -8.62 -9.27 13.79
C LYS A 175 -9.42 -8.09 14.32
N GLU A 176 -8.80 -7.23 15.13
CA GLU A 176 -9.48 -6.08 15.73
C GLU A 176 -9.88 -5.03 14.69
N ASN A 177 -8.94 -4.64 13.83
CA ASN A 177 -9.20 -3.66 12.77
C ASN A 177 -10.13 -4.20 11.69
N PHE A 178 -10.00 -5.49 11.37
CA PHE A 178 -10.90 -6.17 10.45
C PHE A 178 -12.33 -6.18 10.99
N GLN A 179 -12.52 -6.49 12.27
CA GLN A 179 -13.84 -6.45 12.90
C GLN A 179 -14.41 -5.02 12.94
N LYS A 180 -13.60 -4.03 13.33
CA LYS A 180 -14.00 -2.61 13.27
C LYS A 180 -14.41 -2.18 11.86
N ALA A 181 -13.70 -2.66 10.83
CA ALA A 181 -14.05 -2.38 9.45
C ALA A 181 -15.38 -3.05 9.05
N LEU A 182 -15.59 -4.32 9.42
CA LEU A 182 -16.87 -5.01 9.22
C LEU A 182 -18.04 -4.28 9.89
N ASP A 183 -17.82 -3.75 11.09
CA ASP A 183 -18.81 -2.99 11.85
C ASP A 183 -19.02 -1.57 11.30
N GLY A 184 -18.18 -1.11 10.37
CA GLY A 184 -18.21 0.25 9.83
C GLY A 184 -17.75 1.31 10.83
N THR A 185 -16.96 0.92 11.83
CA THR A 185 -16.44 1.79 12.90
C THR A 185 -14.95 2.09 12.76
N LEU A 186 -14.25 1.42 11.83
CA LEU A 186 -12.85 1.73 11.53
C LEU A 186 -12.76 3.09 10.83
N GLU A 187 -12.08 4.03 11.48
CA GLU A 187 -11.84 5.38 10.99
C GLU A 187 -10.35 5.67 10.95
N PHE A 188 -9.88 6.34 9.88
CA PHE A 188 -8.52 6.84 9.77
C PHE A 188 -8.51 8.36 9.83
N GLY A 189 -7.50 8.94 10.49
CA GLY A 189 -7.22 10.37 10.38
C GLY A 189 -8.14 11.32 11.16
N LYS A 190 -8.97 10.84 12.09
CA LYS A 190 -9.60 11.75 13.06
C LYS A 190 -8.56 12.20 14.08
N LYS A 191 -8.26 13.51 14.11
CA LYS A 191 -7.73 14.10 15.34
C LYS A 191 -8.73 13.78 16.46
N PRO A 192 -8.26 13.38 17.67
CA PRO A 192 -9.16 13.27 18.81
C PRO A 192 -9.93 14.58 18.95
N LYS A 193 -11.25 14.49 19.10
CA LYS A 193 -12.06 15.66 19.44
C LYS A 193 -11.54 16.15 20.79
N ALA A 194 -10.96 17.36 20.81
CA ALA A 194 -10.67 18.10 22.03
C ALA A 194 -11.96 18.39 22.81
#